data_AF-A0A8S9X978-F1
#
_entry.id   AF-A0A8S9X978-F1
#
_cell.length_a   1.000
_cell.length_b   1.000
_cell.length_c   1.000
_cell.angle_alpha   90.00
_cell.angle_beta   90.00
_cell.angle_gamma   90.00
#
_symmetry.space_group_name_H-M   'P 1'
#
loop_
_entity.id
_entity.type
_entity.pdbx_description
1 polymer ?
#
loop_
_entity_poly.entity_id
_entity_poly.type
_entity_poly.pdbx_seq_one_letter_code
_entity_poly.pdbx_strand_id
1 'polypeptide(L)'
;MTFSPLVLHWFCIDNTTPFRGKLSQGALILHISALVEILLAATATILLVEPYWEFDLKACPVKSLSDWYTLFHNPRPNYDATLHCTQEAVYPLHTMVFIFYGLSVGMMSLIRPWLVHFFLPKTGGITVYAALYFFPILALLHAVFGGLIYYTFPYIVIVLSVISNAAHFAFKIDQSMKALIKSTVTNIRNLLIVLGHWVVHGYGIISLTQLGEPVFHTALLGLVPLPAVFYILTARFTDPHKLHTD
;
A
#
# COMPACT_ATOMS: atom_id res chain seq x y z
N MET A 1 -5.35 0.94 2.72
CA MET A 1 -5.65 1.97 1.70
C MET A 1 -4.70 3.16 1.72
N THR A 2 -4.31 3.69 2.89
CA THR A 2 -3.28 4.75 3.01
C THR A 2 -1.91 4.35 2.45
N PHE A 3 -1.62 3.05 2.44
CA PHE A 3 -0.40 2.50 1.86
C PHE A 3 -0.32 2.66 0.33
N SER A 4 -1.44 2.64 -0.40
CA SER A 4 -1.42 2.64 -1.87
C SER A 4 -0.84 3.93 -2.46
N PRO A 5 -1.24 5.15 -2.00
CA PRO A 5 -0.59 6.38 -2.43
C PRO A 5 0.89 6.48 -2.06
N LEU A 6 1.29 5.96 -0.89
CA LEU A 6 2.69 5.95 -0.48
C LEU A 6 3.54 5.11 -1.44
N VAL A 7 3.08 3.91 -1.79
CA VAL A 7 3.76 3.04 -2.76
C VAL A 7 3.85 3.71 -4.12
N LEU A 8 2.77 4.33 -4.60
CA LEU A 8 2.79 5.05 -5.88
C LEU A 8 3.73 6.25 -5.84
N HIS A 9 3.77 7.01 -4.74
CA HIS A 9 4.76 8.07 -4.57
C HIS A 9 6.19 7.55 -4.68
N TRP A 10 6.53 6.49 -3.94
CA TRP A 10 7.87 5.91 -3.99
C TRP A 10 8.20 5.35 -5.38
N PHE A 11 7.25 4.67 -6.01
CA PHE A 11 7.40 4.17 -7.38
C PHE A 11 7.62 5.31 -8.40
N CYS A 12 6.86 6.40 -8.30
CA CYS A 12 7.05 7.57 -9.15
C CYS A 12 8.40 8.23 -8.88
N ILE A 13 8.82 8.40 -7.63
CA ILE A 13 10.12 8.97 -7.28
C ILE A 13 11.25 8.14 -7.89
N ASP A 14 11.20 6.81 -7.77
CA ASP A 14 12.23 5.92 -8.28
C ASP A 14 12.30 5.89 -9.82
N ASN A 15 11.18 6.07 -10.52
CA ASN A 15 11.13 6.02 -11.99
C ASN A 15 11.30 7.37 -12.68
N THR A 16 10.91 8.48 -12.04
CA THR A 16 10.91 9.82 -12.65
C THR A 16 12.18 10.61 -12.35
N THR A 17 12.90 10.26 -11.28
CA THR A 17 14.12 10.98 -10.90
C THR A 17 15.36 10.39 -11.58
N PRO A 18 16.42 11.18 -11.82
CA PRO A 18 17.68 10.68 -12.36
C PRO A 18 18.44 9.74 -11.40
N PHE A 19 17.91 9.52 -10.18
CA PHE A 19 18.48 8.66 -9.17
C PHE A 19 18.03 7.19 -9.29
N ARG A 20 17.44 6.81 -10.44
CA ARG A 20 16.90 5.47 -10.70
C ARG A 20 17.85 4.36 -10.21
N GLY A 21 17.38 3.57 -9.25
CA GLY A 21 18.11 2.44 -8.71
C GLY A 21 19.33 2.77 -7.83
N LYS A 22 19.55 4.03 -7.45
CA LYS A 22 20.62 4.45 -6.54
C LYS A 22 20.03 5.07 -5.28
N LEU A 23 20.54 4.68 -4.12
CA LEU A 23 20.19 5.29 -2.84
C LEU A 23 20.94 6.64 -2.71
N SER A 24 20.46 7.65 -3.44
CA SER A 24 20.98 9.02 -3.38
C SER A 24 20.36 9.78 -2.20
N GLN A 25 21.10 10.72 -1.62
CA GLN A 25 20.59 11.61 -0.57
C GLN A 25 19.33 12.35 -1.02
N GLY A 26 19.28 12.80 -2.28
CA GLY A 26 18.09 13.45 -2.85
C GLY A 26 16.87 12.53 -2.96
N ALA A 27 17.09 11.26 -3.34
CA ALA A 27 16.01 10.27 -3.39
C ALA A 27 15.48 9.96 -1.98
N LEU A 28 16.38 9.85 -0.99
CA LEU A 28 16.00 9.63 0.41
C LEU A 28 15.15 10.80 0.96
N ILE A 29 15.54 12.04 0.67
CA ILE A 29 14.78 13.24 1.06
C ILE A 29 13.35 13.19 0.49
N LEU A 30 13.19 12.86 -0.80
CA LEU A 30 11.87 12.75 -1.43
C LEU A 30 11.04 11.61 -0.87
N HIS A 31 11.64 10.45 -0.61
CA HIS A 31 10.95 9.29 -0.01
C HIS A 31 10.48 9.59 1.42
N ILE A 32 11.29 10.28 2.22
CA ILE A 32 10.92 10.73 3.57
C ILE A 32 9.83 11.81 3.49
N SER A 33 9.93 12.77 2.57
CA SER A 33 8.88 13.78 2.37
C SER A 33 7.53 13.13 2.05
N ALA A 34 7.52 12.18 1.10
CA ALA A 34 6.30 11.44 0.75
C ALA A 34 5.72 10.68 1.96
N LEU A 35 6.57 10.07 2.79
CA LEU A 35 6.14 9.39 4.01
C LEU A 35 5.49 10.38 4.99
N VAL A 36 6.13 11.53 5.24
CA VAL A 36 5.62 12.57 6.15
C VAL A 36 4.30 13.14 5.64
N GLU A 37 4.21 13.49 4.36
CA GLU A 37 3.00 14.00 3.73
C GLU A 37 1.81 13.03 3.90
N ILE A 38 2.04 11.74 3.66
CA ILE A 38 1.01 10.70 3.80
C ILE A 38 0.62 10.47 5.27
N LEU A 39 1.59 10.46 6.19
CA LEU A 39 1.30 10.30 7.62
C LEU A 39 0.50 11.48 8.17
N LEU A 40 0.87 12.71 7.79
CA LEU A 40 0.13 13.92 8.14
C LEU A 40 -1.30 13.88 7.57
N ALA A 41 -1.46 13.52 6.30
CA ALA A 41 -2.77 13.38 5.68
C ALA A 41 -3.63 12.29 6.34
N ALA A 42 -3.04 11.13 6.66
CA ALA A 42 -3.75 10.03 7.33
C ALA A 42 -4.20 10.42 8.74
N THR A 43 -3.31 11.06 9.51
CA THR A 43 -3.63 11.56 10.85
C THR A 43 -4.72 12.62 10.81
N ALA A 44 -4.58 13.60 9.91
CA ALA A 44 -5.60 14.63 9.72
C ALA A 44 -6.94 14.04 9.27
N THR A 45 -6.94 13.01 8.43
CA THR A 45 -8.18 12.32 8.01
C THR A 45 -8.90 11.73 9.22
N ILE A 46 -8.20 11.01 10.10
CA ILE A 46 -8.81 10.41 11.30
C ILE A 46 -9.42 11.50 12.18
N LEU A 47 -8.70 12.59 12.43
CA LEU A 47 -9.18 13.69 13.28
C LEU A 47 -10.35 14.48 12.69
N LEU A 48 -10.56 14.41 11.37
CA LEU A 48 -11.63 15.12 10.64
C LEU A 48 -12.88 14.26 10.42
N VAL A 49 -12.81 12.95 10.66
CA VAL A 49 -13.95 12.05 10.60
C VAL A 49 -14.57 11.93 11.98
N GLU A 50 -15.89 11.76 12.06
CA GLU A 50 -16.59 11.62 13.34
C GLU A 50 -16.15 10.34 14.09
N PRO A 51 -15.86 10.41 15.40
CA PRO A 51 -15.83 11.59 16.29
C PRO A 51 -14.62 12.52 16.05
N TYR A 52 -14.90 13.81 15.89
CA TYR A 52 -13.88 14.82 15.61
C TYR A 52 -12.83 14.91 16.73
N TRP A 53 -11.56 15.03 16.34
CA TRP A 53 -10.40 15.16 17.23
C TRP A 53 -10.08 13.94 18.12
N GLU A 54 -10.71 12.81 17.89
CA GLU A 54 -10.44 11.56 18.59
C GLU A 54 -9.76 10.54 17.67
N PHE A 55 -8.96 9.64 18.26
CA PHE A 55 -8.39 8.49 17.55
C PHE A 55 -9.28 7.25 17.68
N ASP A 56 -10.59 7.46 17.57
CA ASP A 56 -11.59 6.40 17.53
C ASP A 56 -12.37 6.51 16.22
N LEU A 57 -12.65 5.37 15.59
CA LEU A 57 -13.36 5.33 14.31
C LEU A 57 -14.68 4.61 14.51
N LYS A 58 -15.80 5.34 14.40
CA LYS A 58 -17.13 4.74 14.38
C LYS A 58 -17.48 4.39 12.95
N ALA A 59 -17.53 3.10 12.63
CA ALA A 59 -17.89 2.62 11.31
C ALA A 59 -19.05 1.62 11.37
N CYS A 60 -19.92 1.67 10.37
CA CYS A 60 -20.96 0.67 10.19
C CYS A 60 -20.32 -0.67 9.75
N PRO A 61 -20.69 -1.81 10.38
CA PRO A 61 -20.14 -3.10 10.01
C PRO A 61 -20.62 -3.50 8.62
N VAL A 62 -19.68 -3.91 7.77
CA VAL A 62 -19.95 -4.47 6.45
C VAL A 62 -20.23 -5.96 6.59
N LYS A 63 -21.36 -6.44 6.06
CA LYS A 63 -21.68 -7.86 6.06
C LYS A 63 -21.48 -8.49 4.69
N SER A 64 -21.77 -7.75 3.62
CA SER A 64 -21.67 -8.26 2.25
C SER A 64 -21.23 -7.18 1.27
N LEU A 65 -20.85 -7.63 0.07
CA LEU A 65 -20.50 -6.72 -1.02
C LEU A 65 -21.67 -5.82 -1.45
N SER A 66 -22.93 -6.27 -1.29
CA SER A 66 -24.11 -5.48 -1.64
C SER A 66 -24.24 -4.21 -0.82
N ASP A 67 -23.71 -4.20 0.41
CA ASP A 67 -23.74 -3.03 1.31
C ASP A 67 -22.98 -1.83 0.71
N TRP A 68 -22.00 -2.08 -0.16
CA TRP A 68 -21.23 -1.03 -0.86
C TRP A 68 -21.92 -0.46 -2.09
N TYR A 69 -22.92 -1.16 -2.63
CA TYR A 69 -23.56 -0.86 -3.90
C TYR A 69 -25.07 -0.71 -3.74
N THR A 70 -25.47 0.17 -2.81
CA THR A 70 -26.87 0.43 -2.44
C THR A 70 -27.75 0.87 -3.61
N LEU A 71 -27.16 1.53 -4.61
CA LEU A 71 -27.85 1.90 -5.86
C LEU A 71 -28.46 0.67 -6.56
N PHE A 72 -27.75 -0.46 -6.57
CA PHE A 72 -28.23 -1.72 -7.15
C PHE A 72 -28.97 -2.58 -6.11
N HIS A 73 -28.67 -2.40 -4.82
CA HIS A 73 -29.18 -3.22 -3.72
C HIS A 73 -29.82 -2.35 -2.63
N ASN A 74 -30.99 -1.75 -2.94
CA ASN A 74 -31.70 -0.90 -1.99
C ASN A 74 -32.11 -1.67 -0.72
N PRO A 75 -31.82 -1.13 0.48
CA PRO A 75 -32.21 -1.78 1.73
C PRO A 75 -33.73 -1.78 1.94
N ARG A 76 -34.22 -2.82 2.63
CA ARG A 76 -35.63 -2.98 3.04
C ARG A 76 -35.71 -3.23 4.55
N PRO A 77 -35.64 -2.18 5.40
CA PRO A 77 -35.76 -2.36 6.84
C PRO A 77 -37.12 -3.01 7.15
N ASN A 78 -37.12 -4.10 7.92
CA ASN A 78 -38.32 -4.85 8.33
C ASN A 78 -39.22 -5.34 7.17
N TYR A 79 -38.72 -5.40 5.93
CA TYR A 79 -39.47 -5.80 4.74
C TYR A 79 -40.69 -4.94 4.37
N ASP A 80 -40.94 -3.83 5.08
CA ASP A 80 -42.12 -2.99 4.87
C ASP A 80 -41.94 -2.03 3.69
N ALA A 81 -40.85 -1.26 3.68
CA ALA A 81 -40.60 -0.23 2.67
C ALA A 81 -39.17 -0.32 2.12
N THR A 82 -39.04 -0.21 0.79
CA THR A 82 -37.75 -0.01 0.13
C THR A 82 -37.30 1.43 0.34
N LEU A 83 -36.22 1.62 1.10
CA LEU A 83 -35.55 2.92 1.16
C LEU A 83 -34.65 3.04 -0.07
N HIS A 84 -34.96 4.02 -0.93
CA HIS A 84 -34.09 4.38 -2.05
C HIS A 84 -32.98 5.30 -1.55
N CYS A 85 -31.99 4.69 -0.88
CA CYS A 85 -30.84 5.41 -0.36
C CYS A 85 -29.78 5.55 -1.47
N THR A 86 -29.57 6.77 -1.95
CA THR A 86 -28.31 7.16 -2.63
C THR A 86 -27.17 7.41 -1.63
N GLN A 87 -27.44 7.21 -0.34
CA GLN A 87 -26.53 7.49 0.78
C GLN A 87 -25.58 6.30 1.04
N GLU A 88 -24.41 6.62 1.60
CA GLU A 88 -23.36 5.67 1.96
C GLU A 88 -23.81 4.77 3.12
N ALA A 89 -24.15 3.51 2.84
CA ALA A 89 -24.47 2.54 3.89
C ALA A 89 -23.25 2.13 4.74
N VAL A 90 -22.04 2.26 4.18
CA VAL A 90 -20.77 1.88 4.80
C VAL A 90 -20.03 3.12 5.36
N TYR A 91 -20.77 4.06 5.94
CA TYR A 91 -20.17 5.26 6.50
C TYR A 91 -19.20 4.93 7.65
N PRO A 92 -18.03 5.59 7.74
CA PRO A 92 -17.45 6.60 6.83
C PRO A 92 -16.43 6.03 5.84
N LEU A 93 -16.32 4.71 5.67
CA LEU A 93 -15.18 4.05 5.00
C LEU A 93 -15.00 4.46 3.53
N HIS A 94 -16.07 4.81 2.82
CA HIS A 94 -15.98 5.30 1.45
C HIS A 94 -15.57 6.78 1.43
N THR A 95 -16.28 7.63 2.18
CA THR A 95 -16.01 9.08 2.23
C THR A 95 -14.62 9.40 2.79
N MET A 96 -14.17 8.67 3.81
CA MET A 96 -12.87 8.86 4.47
C MET A 96 -11.69 8.77 3.49
N VAL A 97 -11.76 7.90 2.48
CA VAL A 97 -10.68 7.74 1.49
C VAL A 97 -10.54 8.98 0.61
N PHE A 98 -11.66 9.60 0.22
CA PHE A 98 -11.61 10.82 -0.60
C PHE A 98 -11.12 12.02 0.18
N ILE A 99 -11.51 12.13 1.46
CA ILE A 99 -10.95 13.13 2.38
C ILE A 99 -9.43 12.94 2.47
N PHE A 100 -8.97 11.69 2.67
CA PHE A 100 -7.56 11.36 2.70
C PHE A 100 -6.81 11.71 1.42
N TYR A 101 -7.37 11.43 0.25
CA TYR A 101 -6.74 11.79 -1.03
C TYR A 101 -6.68 13.31 -1.24
N GLY A 102 -7.74 14.03 -0.89
CA GLY A 102 -7.76 15.49 -0.92
C GLY A 102 -6.68 16.09 -0.01
N LEU A 103 -6.59 15.60 1.23
CA LEU A 103 -5.56 16.03 2.18
C LEU A 103 -4.16 15.64 1.72
N SER A 104 -3.98 14.48 1.09
CA SER A 104 -2.68 14.05 0.55
C SER A 104 -2.21 15.00 -0.56
N VAL A 105 -3.09 15.37 -1.49
CA VAL A 105 -2.79 16.36 -2.53
C VAL A 105 -2.49 17.72 -1.91
N GLY A 106 -3.26 18.14 -0.90
CA GLY A 106 -3.04 19.38 -0.15
C GLY A 106 -1.67 19.42 0.52
N MET A 107 -1.35 18.42 1.34
CA MET A 107 -0.06 18.31 2.04
C MET A 107 1.11 18.26 1.07
N MET A 108 1.00 17.47 0.00
CA MET A 108 2.04 17.42 -1.04
C MET A 108 2.21 18.78 -1.71
N SER A 109 1.14 19.52 -1.98
CA SER A 109 1.20 20.83 -2.66
C SER A 109 1.81 21.91 -1.78
N LEU A 110 1.75 21.76 -0.46
CA LEU A 110 2.35 22.68 0.50
C LEU A 110 3.83 22.33 0.78
N ILE A 111 4.11 21.07 1.09
CA ILE A 111 5.42 20.63 1.58
C ILE A 111 6.40 20.43 0.43
N ARG A 112 5.98 19.76 -0.64
CA ARG A 112 6.91 19.28 -1.68
C ARG A 112 7.47 20.41 -2.54
N PRO A 113 6.71 21.41 -3.01
CA PRO A 113 7.28 22.55 -3.75
C PRO A 113 8.30 23.33 -2.93
N TRP A 114 8.04 23.54 -1.63
CA TRP A 114 8.99 24.17 -0.72
C TRP A 114 10.29 23.36 -0.63
N LEU A 115 10.18 22.05 -0.36
CA LEU A 115 11.33 21.16 -0.27
C LEU A 115 12.15 21.13 -1.58
N VAL A 116 11.46 21.04 -2.72
CA VAL A 116 12.09 20.99 -4.05
C VAL A 116 12.81 22.30 -4.36
N HIS A 117 12.24 23.45 -4.01
CA HIS A 117 12.88 24.74 -4.23
C HIS A 117 14.22 24.87 -3.49
N PHE A 118 14.29 24.44 -2.22
CA PHE A 118 15.49 24.59 -1.40
C PHE A 118 16.51 23.46 -1.58
N PHE A 119 16.07 22.20 -1.72
CA PHE A 119 16.98 21.05 -1.69
C PHE A 119 17.20 20.39 -3.07
N LEU A 120 16.23 20.45 -3.99
CA LEU A 120 16.24 19.67 -5.24
C LEU A 120 15.68 20.43 -6.47
N PRO A 121 16.14 21.68 -6.76
CA PRO A 121 15.47 22.60 -7.67
C PRO A 121 15.39 22.13 -9.13
N LYS A 122 16.29 21.23 -9.55
CA LYS A 122 16.36 20.75 -10.96
C LYS A 122 15.60 19.45 -11.23
N THR A 123 15.29 18.67 -10.20
CA THR A 123 14.84 17.27 -10.36
C THR A 123 13.58 16.93 -9.60
N GLY A 124 13.19 17.71 -8.58
CA GLY A 124 12.05 17.39 -7.74
C GLY A 124 10.67 17.71 -8.34
N GLY A 125 10.60 18.67 -9.28
CA GLY A 125 9.31 19.15 -9.81
C GLY A 125 8.48 18.07 -10.50
N ILE A 126 9.11 17.14 -11.22
CA ILE A 126 8.43 16.04 -11.92
C ILE A 126 7.64 15.13 -10.98
N THR A 127 8.09 15.00 -9.73
CA THR A 127 7.44 14.14 -8.72
C THR A 127 6.13 14.74 -8.20
N VAL A 128 5.99 16.07 -8.25
CA VAL A 128 4.75 16.79 -7.92
C VAL A 128 3.71 16.56 -9.02
N TYR A 129 4.11 16.70 -10.29
CA TYR A 129 3.23 16.44 -11.42
C TYR A 129 2.74 14.98 -11.44
N ALA A 130 3.64 14.02 -11.24
CA ALA A 130 3.27 12.60 -11.18
C ALA A 130 2.15 12.34 -10.15
N ALA A 131 2.23 12.98 -8.98
CA ALA A 131 1.21 12.89 -7.95
C ALA A 131 -0.14 13.47 -8.37
N LEU A 132 -0.13 14.65 -8.99
CA LEU A 132 -1.35 15.28 -9.51
C LEU A 132 -2.05 14.44 -10.59
N TYR A 133 -1.33 13.54 -11.28
CA TYR A 133 -1.95 12.58 -12.19
C TYR A 133 -2.47 11.32 -11.50
N PHE A 134 -1.70 10.71 -10.59
CA PHE A 134 -2.12 9.42 -10.03
C PHE A 134 -3.23 9.54 -8.97
N PHE A 135 -3.33 10.65 -8.22
CA PHE A 135 -4.36 10.82 -7.18
C PHE A 135 -5.79 10.83 -7.76
N PRO A 136 -6.10 11.57 -8.84
CA PRO A 136 -7.39 11.49 -9.51
C PRO A 136 -7.70 10.08 -10.03
N ILE A 137 -6.71 9.37 -10.58
CA ILE A 137 -6.88 7.99 -11.05
C ILE A 137 -7.23 7.07 -9.87
N LEU A 138 -6.51 7.19 -8.75
CA LEU A 138 -6.82 6.44 -7.52
C LEU A 138 -8.22 6.74 -6.98
N ALA A 139 -8.63 8.01 -7.01
CA ALA A 139 -9.96 8.42 -6.59
C ALA A 139 -11.04 7.79 -7.47
N LEU A 140 -10.86 7.82 -8.81
CA LEU A 140 -11.78 7.16 -9.72
C LEU A 140 -11.85 5.65 -9.49
N LEU A 141 -10.70 4.99 -9.30
CA LEU A 141 -10.66 3.56 -8.99
C LEU A 141 -11.37 3.23 -7.67
N HIS A 142 -11.20 4.04 -6.62
CA HIS A 142 -11.92 3.84 -5.36
C HIS A 142 -13.41 4.18 -5.45
N ALA A 143 -13.80 5.15 -6.27
CA ALA A 143 -15.20 5.49 -6.49
C ALA A 143 -15.96 4.32 -7.16
N VAL A 144 -15.34 3.70 -8.16
CA VAL A 144 -15.97 2.62 -8.93
C VAL A 144 -15.83 1.26 -8.21
N PHE A 145 -14.62 0.95 -7.74
CA PHE A 145 -14.28 -0.37 -7.22
C PHE A 145 -14.12 -0.41 -5.70
N GLY A 146 -14.49 0.65 -4.96
CA GLY A 146 -14.27 0.74 -3.51
C GLY A 146 -14.73 -0.49 -2.75
N GLY A 147 -15.97 -0.95 -2.96
CA GLY A 147 -16.48 -2.15 -2.30
C GLY A 147 -15.68 -3.41 -2.60
N LEU A 148 -15.33 -3.63 -3.87
CA LEU A 148 -14.49 -4.77 -4.26
C LEU A 148 -13.09 -4.67 -3.64
N ILE A 149 -12.48 -3.48 -3.69
CA ILE A 149 -11.15 -3.19 -3.14
C ILE A 149 -11.12 -3.47 -1.64
N TYR A 150 -12.12 -3.00 -0.88
CA TYR A 150 -12.20 -3.23 0.56
C TYR A 150 -12.48 -4.70 0.91
N TYR A 151 -13.41 -5.34 0.21
CA TYR A 151 -13.78 -6.72 0.48
C TYR A 151 -12.64 -7.71 0.16
N THR A 152 -11.87 -7.45 -0.89
CA THR A 152 -10.76 -8.32 -1.33
C THR A 152 -9.39 -7.89 -0.82
N PHE A 153 -9.32 -6.78 -0.06
CA PHE A 153 -8.07 -6.15 0.36
C PHE A 153 -7.06 -7.10 1.00
N PRO A 154 -7.42 -7.90 2.03
CA PRO A 154 -6.45 -8.77 2.70
C PRO A 154 -5.82 -9.78 1.74
N TYR A 155 -6.63 -10.34 0.85
CA TYR A 155 -6.21 -11.32 -0.15
C TYR A 155 -5.28 -10.67 -1.19
N ILE A 156 -5.63 -9.49 -1.70
CA ILE A 156 -4.79 -8.75 -2.64
C ILE A 156 -3.42 -8.47 -2.03
N VAL A 157 -3.37 -8.00 -0.79
CA VAL A 157 -2.10 -7.66 -0.10
C VAL A 157 -1.23 -8.91 0.10
N ILE A 158 -1.81 -10.02 0.54
CA ILE A 158 -1.07 -11.28 0.73
C ILE A 158 -0.54 -11.81 -0.62
N VAL A 159 -1.37 -11.87 -1.65
CA VAL A 159 -0.95 -12.38 -2.97
C VAL A 159 0.12 -11.50 -3.60
N LEU A 160 -0.10 -10.18 -3.64
CA LEU A 160 0.86 -9.24 -4.22
C LEU A 160 2.18 -9.20 -3.45
N SER A 161 2.17 -9.34 -2.12
CA SER A 161 3.41 -9.38 -1.34
C SER A 161 4.24 -10.63 -1.65
N VAL A 162 3.61 -11.80 -1.82
CA VAL A 162 4.30 -13.03 -2.24
C VAL A 162 4.89 -12.89 -3.64
N ILE A 163 4.10 -12.40 -4.61
CA ILE A 163 4.54 -12.20 -6.00
C ILE A 163 5.69 -11.18 -6.04
N SER A 164 5.54 -10.03 -5.38
CA SER A 164 6.55 -8.97 -5.37
C SER A 164 7.86 -9.44 -4.72
N ASN A 165 7.77 -10.20 -3.63
CA ASN A 165 8.95 -10.77 -2.98
C ASN A 165 9.67 -11.77 -3.90
N ALA A 166 8.92 -12.65 -4.57
CA ALA A 166 9.50 -13.58 -5.54
C ALA A 166 10.14 -12.86 -6.74
N ALA A 167 9.46 -11.84 -7.28
CA ALA A 167 9.98 -11.03 -8.38
C ALA A 167 11.27 -10.30 -8.00
N HIS A 168 11.34 -9.73 -6.79
CA HIS A 168 12.54 -9.06 -6.28
C HIS A 168 13.77 -9.97 -6.26
N PHE A 169 13.62 -11.22 -5.85
CA PHE A 169 14.71 -12.20 -5.89
C PHE A 169 14.98 -12.72 -7.31
N ALA A 170 13.96 -12.86 -8.16
CA ALA A 170 14.11 -13.29 -9.55
C ALA A 170 14.91 -12.31 -10.40
N PHE A 171 14.86 -11.01 -10.11
CA PHE A 171 15.66 -10.00 -10.81
C PHE A 171 17.15 -9.96 -10.39
N LYS A 172 17.60 -10.81 -9.47
CA LYS A 172 19.03 -10.94 -9.13
C LYS A 172 19.76 -11.77 -10.18
N ILE A 173 20.94 -11.32 -10.56
CA ILE A 173 21.77 -12.02 -11.57
C ILE A 173 22.26 -13.37 -11.04
N ASP A 174 22.74 -13.41 -9.79
CA ASP A 174 23.21 -14.64 -9.15
C ASP A 174 22.05 -15.29 -8.38
N GLN A 175 21.55 -16.39 -8.93
CA GLN A 175 20.45 -17.19 -8.37
C GLN A 175 20.92 -18.26 -7.36
N SER A 176 22.21 -18.28 -7.01
CA SER A 176 22.71 -19.22 -6.00
C SER A 176 22.20 -18.87 -4.60
N MET A 177 21.77 -19.89 -3.85
CA MET A 177 21.24 -19.72 -2.48
C MET A 177 22.19 -18.92 -1.57
N LYS A 178 23.51 -19.20 -1.66
CA LYS A 178 24.53 -18.49 -0.86
C LYS A 178 24.61 -17.01 -1.24
N ALA A 179 24.57 -16.68 -2.52
CA ALA A 179 24.62 -15.30 -2.99
C ALA A 179 23.35 -14.53 -2.61
N LEU A 180 22.18 -15.15 -2.73
CA LEU A 180 20.90 -14.54 -2.33
C LEU A 180 20.87 -14.22 -0.83
N ILE A 181 21.31 -15.14 0.03
CA ILE A 181 21.40 -14.90 1.49
C ILE A 181 22.41 -13.79 1.78
N LYS A 182 23.63 -13.88 1.23
CA LYS A 182 24.67 -12.88 1.45
C LYS A 182 24.19 -11.49 1.02
N SER A 183 23.62 -11.39 -0.18
CA SER A 183 23.10 -10.13 -0.73
C SER A 183 21.95 -9.55 0.08
N THR A 184 21.11 -10.39 0.68
CA THR A 184 20.01 -9.93 1.56
C THR A 184 20.52 -9.26 2.81
N VAL A 185 21.60 -9.78 3.42
CA VAL A 185 22.12 -9.25 4.69
C VAL A 185 23.17 -8.15 4.48
N THR A 186 24.02 -8.24 3.46
CA THR A 186 25.13 -7.28 3.27
C THR A 186 24.73 -6.02 2.51
N ASN A 187 23.73 -6.09 1.61
CA ASN A 187 23.30 -4.93 0.84
C ASN A 187 22.12 -4.25 1.52
N ILE A 188 22.36 -3.06 2.10
CA ILE A 188 21.35 -2.29 2.83
C ILE A 188 20.08 -2.05 2.02
N ARG A 189 20.18 -1.79 0.71
CA ARG A 189 19.01 -1.58 -0.15
C ARG A 189 18.19 -2.87 -0.27
N ASN A 190 18.88 -4.01 -0.41
CA ASN A 190 18.23 -5.31 -0.51
C ASN A 190 17.51 -5.67 0.80
N LEU A 191 18.18 -5.43 1.93
CA LEU A 191 17.61 -5.63 3.26
C LEU A 191 16.35 -4.79 3.45
N LEU A 192 16.40 -3.49 3.14
CA LEU A 192 15.25 -2.59 3.26
C LEU A 192 14.07 -3.04 2.39
N ILE A 193 14.32 -3.49 1.17
CA ILE A 193 13.27 -3.99 0.28
C ILE A 193 12.62 -5.25 0.87
N VAL A 194 13.41 -6.22 1.35
CA VAL A 194 12.87 -7.45 1.95
C VAL A 194 12.09 -7.15 3.23
N LEU A 195 12.59 -6.27 4.09
CA LEU A 195 11.86 -5.80 5.27
C LEU A 195 10.54 -5.12 4.89
N GLY A 196 10.52 -4.31 3.82
CA GLY A 196 9.30 -3.73 3.28
C GLY A 196 8.28 -4.79 2.87
N HIS A 197 8.71 -5.83 2.15
CA HIS A 197 7.84 -6.96 1.79
C HIS A 197 7.28 -7.68 3.03
N TRP A 198 8.10 -7.88 4.06
CA TRP A 198 7.68 -8.50 5.31
C TRP A 198 6.62 -7.67 6.04
N VAL A 199 6.81 -6.35 6.12
CA VAL A 199 5.81 -5.45 6.73
C VAL A 199 4.48 -5.53 5.96
N VAL A 200 4.51 -5.49 4.63
CA VAL A 200 3.30 -5.59 3.80
C VAL A 200 2.61 -6.95 3.97
N HIS A 201 3.37 -8.04 3.98
CA HIS A 201 2.83 -9.39 4.14
C HIS A 201 2.21 -9.59 5.53
N GLY A 202 2.91 -9.15 6.58
CA GLY A 202 2.39 -9.18 7.96
C GLY A 202 1.13 -8.36 8.11
N TYR A 203 1.08 -7.16 7.52
CA TYR A 203 -0.14 -6.36 7.50
C TYR A 203 -1.30 -7.06 6.76
N GLY A 204 -1.02 -7.79 5.68
CA GLY A 204 -1.99 -8.67 5.01
C GLY A 204 -2.58 -9.71 5.96
N ILE A 205 -1.74 -10.44 6.71
CA ILE A 205 -2.17 -11.45 7.70
C ILE A 205 -3.04 -10.81 8.80
N ILE A 206 -2.61 -9.67 9.34
CA ILE A 206 -3.38 -8.93 10.36
C ILE A 206 -4.74 -8.51 9.80
N SER A 207 -4.77 -7.97 8.58
CA SER A 207 -6.02 -7.53 7.95
C SER A 207 -6.99 -8.67 7.65
N LEU A 208 -6.49 -9.89 7.37
CA LEU A 208 -7.30 -11.07 7.11
C LEU A 208 -7.87 -11.66 8.41
N THR A 209 -7.05 -11.74 9.45
CA THR A 209 -7.40 -12.41 10.72
C THR A 209 -8.12 -11.49 11.70
N GLN A 210 -7.99 -10.17 11.52
CA GLN A 210 -8.51 -9.13 12.41
C GLN A 210 -8.13 -9.32 13.89
N LEU A 211 -7.10 -10.13 14.16
CA LEU A 211 -6.67 -10.54 15.50
C LEU A 211 -7.79 -11.13 16.38
N GLY A 212 -8.80 -11.78 15.79
CA GLY A 212 -9.93 -12.38 16.53
C GLY A 212 -9.52 -13.41 17.61
N GLU A 213 -8.52 -14.24 17.32
CA GLU A 213 -7.87 -15.14 18.29
C GLU A 213 -6.41 -14.72 18.48
N PRO A 214 -6.08 -13.91 19.49
CA PRO A 214 -4.80 -13.20 19.54
C PRO A 214 -3.59 -14.13 19.62
N VAL A 215 -3.67 -15.26 20.33
CA VAL A 215 -2.54 -16.20 20.47
C VAL A 215 -2.23 -16.89 19.14
N PHE A 216 -3.25 -17.48 18.51
CA PHE A 216 -3.09 -18.19 17.25
C PHE A 216 -2.75 -17.23 16.10
N HIS A 217 -3.45 -16.10 15.99
CA HIS A 217 -3.21 -15.13 14.93
C HIS A 217 -1.85 -14.43 15.03
N THR A 218 -1.36 -14.18 16.26
CA THR A 218 0.01 -13.65 16.43
C THR A 218 1.06 -14.69 16.04
N ALA A 219 0.81 -15.98 16.31
CA ALA A 219 1.72 -17.04 15.88
C ALA A 219 1.86 -17.11 14.35
N LEU A 220 0.79 -16.80 13.59
CA LEU A 220 0.84 -16.71 12.13
C LEU A 220 1.79 -15.62 11.61
N LEU A 221 2.09 -14.57 12.39
CA LEU A 221 3.10 -13.56 12.02
C LEU A 221 4.51 -14.15 11.97
N GLY A 222 4.76 -15.29 12.62
CA GLY A 222 5.99 -16.07 12.44
C GLY A 222 6.19 -16.59 11.01
N LEU A 223 5.14 -16.63 10.20
CA LEU A 223 5.19 -17.03 8.79
C LEU A 223 5.53 -15.87 7.84
N VAL A 224 5.65 -14.64 8.32
CA VAL A 224 6.02 -13.48 7.50
C VAL A 224 7.30 -13.67 6.69
N PRO A 225 8.40 -14.23 7.21
CA PRO A 225 9.61 -14.46 6.41
C PRO A 225 9.48 -15.64 5.43
N LEU A 226 8.40 -16.46 5.53
CA LEU A 226 8.24 -17.69 4.77
C LEU A 226 8.37 -17.48 3.25
N PRO A 227 7.74 -16.47 2.60
CA PRO A 227 7.89 -16.28 1.15
C PRO A 227 9.34 -16.05 0.71
N ALA A 228 10.13 -15.32 1.50
CA ALA A 228 11.54 -15.05 1.20
C ALA A 228 12.41 -16.29 1.42
N VAL A 229 12.21 -16.98 2.55
CA VAL A 229 12.93 -18.22 2.87
C VAL A 229 12.61 -19.30 1.83
N PHE A 230 11.33 -19.47 1.50
CA PHE A 230 10.87 -20.43 0.51
C PHE A 230 11.54 -20.19 -0.84
N TYR A 231 11.50 -18.95 -1.35
CA TYR A 231 12.14 -18.60 -2.63
C TYR A 231 13.64 -18.96 -2.61
N ILE A 232 14.37 -18.53 -1.56
CA ILE A 232 15.81 -18.77 -1.45
C ILE A 232 16.15 -20.27 -1.43
N LEU A 233 15.35 -21.07 -0.73
CA LEU A 233 15.54 -22.53 -0.67
C LEU A 233 15.23 -23.20 -2.01
N THR A 234 14.21 -22.72 -2.74
CA THR A 234 13.81 -23.27 -4.03
C THR A 234 14.59 -22.71 -5.22
N ALA A 235 15.38 -21.64 -5.04
CA ALA A 235 16.10 -20.95 -6.11
C ALA A 235 16.96 -21.89 -6.98
N ARG A 236 17.50 -22.96 -6.38
CA ARG A 236 18.27 -23.99 -7.09
C ARG A 236 17.48 -24.66 -8.23
N PHE A 237 16.17 -24.82 -8.06
CA PHE A 237 15.27 -25.50 -9.00
C PHE A 237 14.65 -24.54 -10.03
N THR A 238 14.72 -23.23 -9.79
CA THR A 238 14.12 -22.20 -10.64
C THR A 238 15.16 -21.40 -11.42
N ASP A 239 16.44 -21.79 -11.37
CA ASP A 239 17.54 -21.12 -12.07
C ASP A 239 17.43 -21.33 -13.59
N PRO A 240 17.18 -20.27 -14.39
CA PRO A 240 17.00 -20.39 -15.83
C PRO A 240 18.26 -20.86 -16.56
N HIS A 241 19.46 -20.67 -15.98
CA HIS A 241 20.71 -21.16 -16.61
C HIS A 241 20.79 -22.69 -16.65
N LYS A 242 19.95 -23.39 -15.89
CA LYS A 242 19.87 -24.86 -15.91
C LYS A 242 18.82 -25.41 -16.86
N LEU A 243 17.98 -24.54 -17.45
CA LEU A 243 17.01 -24.93 -18.47
C LEU A 243 17.65 -24.95 -19.87
N HIS A 244 18.76 -24.22 -20.06
CA HIS A 244 19.56 -24.22 -21.28
C HIS A 244 20.83 -25.06 -21.08
N THR A 245 20.65 -26.35 -20.85
CA THR A 245 21.68 -27.35 -21.13
C THR A 245 21.27 -28.09 -22.39
N ASP A 246 21.49 -27.43 -23.53
CA ASP A 246 21.79 -27.95 -24.86
C ASP A 246 22.38 -26.81 -25.70
#